data_AF-A0A6M0EST7-F1
#
_entry.id   AF-A0A6M0EST7-F1
#
_cell.length_a   1.000
_cell.length_b   1.000
_cell.length_c   1.000
_cell.angle_alpha   90.00
_cell.angle_beta   90.00
_cell.angle_gamma   90.00
#
_symmetry.space_group_name_H-M   'P 1'
#
loop_
_entity.id
_entity.type
_entity.pdbx_description
1 polymer ?
#
loop_
_entity_poly.entity_id
_entity_poly.type
_entity_poly.pdbx_seq_one_letter_code
_entity_poly.pdbx_strand_id
1 'polypeptide(L)'
;MESSSKPVEPRKSSLDFSKINVPAYSNTRIQTAPLGNLDYAKFKVGTKLKKRTLSGNSQQAMTAYTLRWWPDDEQRLIVEANRLGITPEELFNQLASEDSGE
;
A
#
# COMPACT_ATOMS: atom_id res chain seq x y z
N MET A 1 31.97 -29.20 -11.11
CA MET A 1 32.18 -28.25 -10.00
C MET A 1 30.89 -28.19 -9.18
N GLU A 2 30.74 -29.05 -8.19
CA GLU A 2 29.59 -29.06 -7.27
C GLU A 2 29.79 -27.98 -6.19
N SER A 3 28.96 -26.95 -6.20
CA SER A 3 28.94 -25.95 -5.13
C SER A 3 28.13 -26.49 -3.94
N SER A 4 28.85 -27.06 -2.96
CA SER A 4 28.30 -27.41 -1.65
C SER A 4 27.77 -26.16 -0.94
N SER A 5 26.45 -26.03 -0.83
CA SER A 5 25.80 -25.02 0.02
C SER A 5 25.92 -25.44 1.48
N LYS A 6 26.94 -24.92 2.18
CA LYS A 6 27.01 -25.05 3.63
C LYS A 6 25.93 -24.18 4.29
N PRO A 7 25.25 -24.66 5.34
CA PRO A 7 24.30 -23.83 6.09
C PRO A 7 25.02 -22.63 6.69
N VAL A 8 24.44 -21.45 6.50
CA VAL A 8 24.96 -20.18 7.02
C VAL A 8 24.90 -20.25 8.55
N GLU A 9 26.05 -20.18 9.21
CA GLU A 9 26.10 -20.07 10.67
C GLU A 9 25.26 -18.86 11.12
N PRO A 10 24.45 -19.00 12.18
CA PRO A 10 23.69 -17.88 12.73
C PRO A 10 24.69 -16.84 13.25
N ARG A 11 25.03 -15.87 12.40
CA ARG A 11 25.74 -14.67 12.81
C ARG A 11 25.01 -14.13 14.01
N LYS A 12 25.75 -13.82 15.09
CA LYS A 12 25.28 -13.16 16.32
C LYS A 12 24.36 -11.98 15.99
N SER A 13 23.10 -12.24 15.71
CA SER A 13 22.10 -11.21 15.49
C SER A 13 21.69 -10.78 16.88
N SER A 14 22.17 -9.61 17.30
CA SER A 14 21.78 -8.93 18.54
C SER A 14 20.26 -8.63 18.64
N LEU A 15 19.48 -9.02 17.65
CA LEU A 15 18.05 -8.82 17.59
C LEU A 15 17.36 -10.15 17.91
N ASP A 16 16.71 -10.17 19.06
CA ASP A 16 15.87 -11.26 19.52
C ASP A 16 14.54 -11.24 18.75
N PHE A 17 14.42 -12.09 17.74
CA PHE A 17 13.23 -12.19 16.88
C PHE A 17 11.97 -12.63 17.65
N SER A 18 12.11 -13.24 18.84
CA SER A 18 10.96 -13.63 19.68
C SER A 18 10.19 -12.41 20.22
N LYS A 19 10.79 -11.21 20.18
CA LYS A 19 10.16 -9.95 20.61
C LYS A 19 9.42 -9.24 19.49
N ILE A 20 9.51 -9.73 18.25
CA ILE A 20 8.79 -9.15 17.12
C ILE A 20 7.36 -9.67 17.16
N ASN A 21 6.45 -8.87 17.71
CA ASN A 21 5.02 -9.14 17.61
C ASN A 21 4.54 -8.75 16.21
N VAL A 22 4.50 -9.72 15.29
CA VAL A 22 3.90 -9.51 13.96
C VAL A 22 2.38 -9.65 14.12
N PRO A 23 1.59 -8.58 13.92
CA PRO A 23 0.14 -8.70 13.99
C PRO A 23 -0.35 -9.75 12.99
N ALA A 24 -1.02 -10.78 13.51
CA ALA A 24 -1.64 -11.83 12.72
C ALA A 24 -2.91 -11.26 12.09
N TYR A 25 -2.79 -10.72 10.89
CA TYR A 25 -3.98 -10.40 10.09
C TYR A 25 -4.63 -11.71 9.68
N SER A 26 -5.90 -11.89 10.03
CA SER A 26 -6.71 -12.98 9.51
C SER A 26 -6.56 -13.00 7.99
N ASN A 27 -6.22 -14.16 7.44
CA ASN A 27 -6.02 -14.35 6.00
C ASN A 27 -7.39 -14.20 5.31
N THR A 28 -7.84 -12.95 5.13
CA THR A 28 -9.03 -12.62 4.36
C THR A 28 -8.70 -12.98 2.92
N ARG A 29 -9.10 -14.18 2.50
CA ARG A 29 -9.05 -14.60 1.11
C ARG A 29 -9.70 -13.50 0.29
N ILE A 30 -8.89 -12.74 -0.44
CA ILE A 30 -9.34 -11.55 -1.16
C ILE A 30 -10.27 -12.05 -2.26
N GLN A 31 -11.58 -11.89 -2.05
CA GLN A 31 -12.55 -12.16 -3.10
C GLN A 31 -12.38 -11.09 -4.17
N THR A 32 -11.91 -11.50 -5.35
CA THR A 32 -11.71 -10.61 -6.50
C THR A 32 -13.04 -10.30 -7.14
N ALA A 33 -13.84 -9.44 -6.51
CA ALA A 33 -14.90 -8.75 -7.23
C ALA A 33 -14.26 -7.75 -8.22
N PRO A 34 -14.90 -7.45 -9.36
CA PRO A 34 -14.50 -6.34 -10.22
C PRO A 34 -14.35 -5.08 -9.36
N LEU A 35 -13.17 -4.44 -9.41
CA LEU A 35 -12.94 -3.19 -8.68
C LEU A 35 -13.84 -2.11 -9.26
N GLY A 36 -14.53 -1.38 -8.39
CA GLY A 36 -15.24 -0.17 -8.82
C GLY A 36 -14.25 0.92 -9.24
N ASN A 37 -14.66 1.82 -10.14
CA ASN A 37 -13.85 2.96 -10.58
C ASN A 37 -13.31 3.79 -9.39
N LEU A 38 -14.08 3.86 -8.29
CA LEU A 38 -13.69 4.54 -7.07
C LEU A 38 -12.54 3.84 -6.33
N ASP A 39 -12.56 2.51 -6.23
CA ASP A 39 -11.50 1.77 -5.53
C ASP A 39 -10.17 1.88 -6.27
N TYR A 40 -10.22 1.91 -7.60
CA TYR A 40 -9.06 2.18 -8.45
C TYR A 40 -8.51 3.58 -8.22
N ALA A 41 -9.38 4.61 -8.17
CA ALA A 41 -8.97 5.98 -7.87
C ALA A 41 -8.36 6.10 -6.46
N LYS A 42 -8.97 5.47 -5.45
CA LYS A 42 -8.44 5.41 -4.07
C LYS A 42 -7.06 4.78 -4.01
N PHE A 43 -6.88 3.66 -4.69
CA PHE A 43 -5.58 2.99 -4.80
C PHE A 43 -4.52 3.92 -5.39
N LYS A 44 -4.85 4.60 -6.49
CA LYS A 44 -3.95 5.54 -7.17
C LYS A 44 -3.59 6.76 -6.32
N VAL A 45 -4.57 7.36 -5.64
CA VAL A 45 -4.34 8.52 -4.77
C VAL A 45 -3.43 8.14 -3.60
N GLY A 46 -3.70 7.00 -2.96
CA GLY A 46 -2.92 6.54 -1.83
C GLY A 46 -1.44 6.24 -2.17
N THR A 47 -1.15 5.74 -3.37
CA THR A 47 0.23 5.49 -3.80
C THR A 47 1.01 6.78 -4.04
N LYS A 48 0.35 7.82 -4.56
CA LYS A 48 0.91 9.17 -4.70
C LYS A 48 1.18 9.83 -3.35
N LEU A 49 0.22 9.80 -2.43
CA LEU A 49 0.38 10.35 -1.08
C LEU A 49 1.57 9.75 -0.32
N LYS A 50 1.85 8.45 -0.56
CA LYS A 50 2.96 7.74 0.09
C LYS A 50 4.23 7.62 -0.75
N LYS A 51 4.26 8.15 -1.97
CA LYS A 51 5.37 7.99 -2.94
C LYS A 51 5.81 6.53 -3.10
N ARG A 52 4.87 5.59 -3.07
CA ARG A 52 5.17 4.15 -3.15
C ARG A 52 5.24 3.72 -4.61
N THR A 53 6.37 3.17 -5.02
CA THR A 53 6.52 2.53 -6.33
C THR A 53 5.73 1.22 -6.34
N LEU A 54 4.79 1.10 -7.27
CA LEU A 54 3.94 -0.08 -7.40
C LEU A 54 4.58 -1.10 -8.35
N SER A 55 5.33 -2.05 -7.80
CA SER A 55 5.72 -3.27 -8.52
C SER A 55 4.67 -4.35 -8.25
N GLY A 56 3.58 -4.41 -9.03
CA GLY A 56 2.63 -5.52 -8.96
C GLY A 56 1.22 -5.22 -9.47
N ASN A 57 0.91 -5.70 -10.67
CA ASN A 57 -0.43 -5.75 -11.26
C ASN A 57 -1.26 -6.88 -10.65
N SER A 58 -1.83 -6.70 -9.46
CA SER A 58 -2.92 -7.59 -9.06
C SER A 58 -4.07 -6.80 -8.47
N GLN A 59 -5.25 -7.05 -9.05
CA GLN A 59 -6.55 -6.63 -8.51
C GLN A 59 -6.67 -7.01 -7.01
N GLN A 60 -6.02 -8.10 -6.60
CA GLN A 60 -5.90 -8.50 -5.20
C GLN A 60 -5.06 -7.52 -4.37
N ALA A 61 -3.90 -7.07 -4.85
CA ALA A 61 -3.11 -6.05 -4.17
C ALA A 61 -3.87 -4.73 -4.03
N MET A 62 -4.67 -4.35 -5.04
CA MET A 62 -5.53 -3.16 -4.99
C MET A 62 -6.67 -3.33 -3.97
N THR A 63 -7.40 -4.45 -3.98
CA THR A 63 -8.48 -4.69 -3.01
C THR A 63 -7.94 -4.77 -1.58
N ALA A 64 -6.83 -5.49 -1.36
CA ALA A 64 -6.16 -5.53 -0.05
C ALA A 64 -5.68 -4.15 0.38
N TYR A 65 -5.21 -3.34 -0.58
CA TYR A 65 -4.80 -1.97 -0.31
C TYR A 65 -5.96 -1.12 0.19
N THR A 66 -7.05 -1.09 -0.57
CA THR A 66 -8.19 -0.24 -0.24
C THR A 66 -8.80 -0.64 1.10
N LEU A 67 -8.91 -1.94 1.39
CA LEU A 67 -9.44 -2.40 2.67
C LEU A 67 -8.53 -2.10 3.87
N ARG A 68 -7.20 -2.13 3.69
CA ARG A 68 -6.26 -2.09 4.80
C ARG A 68 -5.62 -0.72 5.03
N TRP A 69 -5.37 0.03 3.96
CA TRP A 69 -4.55 1.24 4.01
C TRP A 69 -5.32 2.51 3.62
N TRP A 70 -6.47 2.41 2.93
CA TRP A 70 -7.26 3.59 2.57
C TRP A 70 -7.67 4.45 3.76
N PRO A 71 -8.15 3.90 4.91
CA PRO A 71 -8.56 4.76 6.03
C PRO A 71 -7.45 5.70 6.52
N ASP A 72 -6.21 5.21 6.55
CA ASP A 72 -5.04 6.02 6.93
C ASP A 72 -4.67 7.05 5.86
N ASP A 73 -4.84 6.69 4.58
CA ASP A 73 -4.54 7.57 3.45
C ASP A 73 -5.59 8.65 3.25
N GLU A 74 -6.85 8.35 3.57
CA GLU A 74 -7.95 9.30 3.60
C GLU A 74 -7.72 10.38 4.66
N GLN A 75 -7.24 10.00 5.85
CA GLN A 75 -6.82 10.96 6.87
C GLN A 75 -5.66 11.85 6.38
N ARG A 76 -4.67 11.28 5.69
CA ARG A 76 -3.58 12.06 5.09
C ARG A 76 -4.07 13.01 4.00
N LEU A 77 -4.99 12.56 3.15
CA LEU A 77 -5.61 13.37 2.11
C LEU A 77 -6.27 14.60 2.73
N ILE A 78 -7.03 14.42 3.82
CA ILE A 78 -7.68 15.53 4.53
C ILE A 78 -6.65 16.52 5.09
N VAL A 79 -5.58 16.01 5.72
CA VAL A 79 -4.50 16.86 6.27
C VAL A 79 -3.78 17.64 5.17
N GLU A 80 -3.45 17.01 4.05
CA GLU A 80 -2.79 17.67 2.92
C GLU A 80 -3.72 18.68 2.22
N ALA A 81 -5.00 18.36 2.05
CA ALA A 81 -5.98 19.27 1.47
C ALA A 81 -6.13 20.54 2.33
N ASN A 82 -6.24 20.37 3.65
CA ASN A 82 -6.24 21.48 4.59
C ASN A 82 -4.96 22.32 4.51
N ARG A 83 -3.79 21.67 4.36
CA ARG A 83 -2.49 22.36 4.19
C ARG A 83 -2.45 23.20 2.91
N LEU A 84 -3.09 22.72 1.84
CA LEU A 84 -3.16 23.38 0.54
C LEU A 84 -4.31 24.39 0.44
N GLY A 85 -5.21 24.45 1.44
CA GLY A 85 -6.36 25.34 1.43
C GLY A 85 -7.45 24.95 0.42
N ILE A 86 -7.51 23.67 0.04
CA ILE A 86 -8.51 23.10 -0.89
C ILE A 86 -9.31 22.01 -0.20
N THR A 87 -10.42 21.59 -0.80
CA THR A 87 -11.21 20.47 -0.28
C THR A 87 -10.50 19.13 -0.52
N PRO A 88 -10.70 18.12 0.35
CA PRO A 88 -10.20 16.77 0.14
C PRO A 88 -10.64 16.17 -1.20
N GLU A 89 -11.85 16.48 -1.64
CA GLU A 89 -12.41 16.06 -2.93
C GLU A 89 -11.68 16.68 -4.12
N GLU A 90 -11.33 17.96 -4.05
CA GLU A 90 -10.52 18.62 -5.09
C GLU A 90 -9.12 18.01 -5.18
N LEU A 91 -8.47 17.79 -4.03
CA LEU A 91 -7.16 17.14 -4.00
C LEU A 91 -7.23 15.71 -4.53
N PHE A 92 -8.27 14.96 -4.17
CA PHE A 92 -8.52 13.62 -4.68
C PHE A 92 -8.61 13.61 -6.20
N ASN A 93 -9.43 14.50 -6.77
CA ASN A 93 -9.63 14.59 -8.21
C ASN A 93 -8.34 14.99 -8.94
N GLN A 94 -7.57 15.95 -8.41
CA GLN A 94 -6.28 16.34 -8.98
C GLN A 94 -5.31 15.14 -9.04
N LEU A 95 -5.13 14.44 -7.92
CA LEU A 95 -4.24 13.28 -7.84
C LEU A 95 -4.72 12.10 -8.70
N ALA A 96 -6.04 11.91 -8.81
CA ALA A 96 -6.65 10.88 -9.63
C ALA A 96 -6.54 11.17 -11.14
N SER A 97 -6.63 12.43 -11.56
CA SER A 97 -6.60 12.83 -12.98
C SER A 97 -5.20 12.95 -13.58
N GLU A 98 -4.16 13.11 -12.77
CA GLU A 98 -2.77 13.32 -13.23
C GLU A 98 -2.11 12.18 -14.07
N ASP A 99 -2.74 11.00 -14.27
CA ASP A 99 -2.25 10.00 -15.26
C ASP A 99 -3.16 9.89 -16.49
N SER A 100 -4.24 10.67 -16.59
CA SER A 100 -5.08 10.68 -17.79
C SER A 100 -4.52 11.60 -18.89
N GLY A 101 -3.28 12.08 -18.72
CA GLY A 101 -2.62 13.06 -19.58
C GLY A 101 -1.36 12.55 -20.29
N GLU A 102 -1.21 11.24 -20.50
CA GLU A 102 -0.29 10.66 -21.49
C GLU A 102 -1.05 10.13 -22.71
#